data_AF-A0A2C9KXX2-F1
#
_entry.id   AF-A0A2C9KXX2-F1
#
_cell.length_a   1.000
_cell.length_b   1.000
_cell.length_c   1.000
_cell.angle_alpha   90.00
_cell.angle_beta   90.00
_cell.angle_gamma   90.00
#
_symmetry.space_group_name_H-M   'P 1'
#
loop_
_entity.id
_entity.type
_entity.pdbx_description
1 polymer ?
#
loop_
_entity_poly.entity_id
_entity_poly.type
_entity_poly.pdbx_seq_one_letter_code
_entity_poly.pdbx_strand_id
1 'polypeptide(L)'
;MCRTNGTSCSVIEDHKGTDIITIAHELGHSLSAKHDGDGNSCSKYDRYIMSSGEFWKQTPETKYNPWRFSSCSVNYFTTFLTEFDRSSYRYNCLAYAIKASDDIPDVSNKLLGQLIKPNQQCQLIYGKASYYCKGEKNTNIEDICHSLYCRDPLKSGDCKLMEAYIGTSCGDGK
;
A
#
# COMPACT_ATOMS: atom_id res chain seq x y z
N MET A 1 -15.37 5.06 9.92
CA MET A 1 -14.65 5.01 11.21
C MET A 1 -15.46 5.65 12.35
N CYS A 2 -15.15 5.30 13.60
CA CYS A 2 -15.75 5.78 14.87
C CYS A 2 -17.25 5.48 15.10
N ARG A 3 -17.90 4.70 14.24
CA ARG A 3 -19.27 4.24 14.48
C ARG A 3 -19.25 3.01 15.37
N THR A 4 -20.08 2.99 16.41
CA THR A 4 -20.16 1.88 17.38
C THR A 4 -21.14 0.77 16.98
N ASN A 5 -21.88 0.94 15.88
CA ASN A 5 -22.86 -0.02 15.37
C ASN A 5 -22.23 -1.18 14.55
N GLY A 6 -20.94 -1.44 14.71
CA GLY A 6 -20.23 -2.50 13.98
C GLY A 6 -19.86 -2.17 12.53
N THR A 7 -20.17 -0.97 12.01
CA THR A 7 -19.80 -0.57 10.64
C THR A 7 -18.39 0.04 10.52
N SER A 8 -17.65 0.13 11.62
CA SER A 8 -16.27 0.63 11.67
C SER A 8 -15.27 -0.53 11.65
N CYS A 9 -15.32 -1.34 10.59
CA CYS A 9 -14.44 -2.51 10.40
C CYS A 9 -14.03 -2.64 8.94
N SER A 10 -12.88 -3.25 8.70
CA SER A 10 -12.38 -3.65 7.39
C SER A 10 -12.02 -5.13 7.42
N VAL A 11 -12.22 -5.82 6.30
CA VAL A 11 -11.83 -7.21 6.11
C VAL A 11 -10.80 -7.24 5.00
N ILE A 12 -9.68 -7.94 5.26
CA ILE A 12 -8.54 -7.99 4.34
C ILE A 12 -8.21 -9.46 4.14
N GLU A 13 -8.14 -9.87 2.87
CA GLU A 13 -7.61 -11.18 2.50
C GLU A 13 -6.08 -11.08 2.52
N ASP A 14 -5.43 -11.90 3.36
CA ASP A 14 -3.97 -11.95 3.45
C ASP A 14 -3.39 -12.77 2.29
N HIS A 15 -2.67 -12.11 1.40
CA HIS A 15 -1.93 -12.73 0.30
C HIS A 15 -0.43 -12.88 0.62
N LYS A 16 -0.12 -13.14 1.90
CA LYS A 16 1.22 -13.42 2.43
C LYS A 16 2.13 -12.20 2.40
N GLY A 17 1.61 -11.02 2.73
CA GLY A 17 2.44 -9.84 3.03
C GLY A 17 2.45 -8.72 1.99
N THR A 18 1.72 -8.84 0.88
CA THR A 18 1.40 -7.69 -0.01
C THR A 18 0.40 -6.71 0.62
N ASP A 19 -0.18 -7.11 1.74
CA ASP A 19 -1.44 -6.54 2.18
C ASP A 19 -1.27 -5.24 2.96
N ILE A 20 -0.04 -4.72 3.13
CA ILE A 20 0.20 -3.42 3.76
C ILE A 20 -0.46 -2.30 2.95
N ILE A 21 -0.37 -2.37 1.61
CA ILE A 21 -1.03 -1.40 0.73
C ILE A 21 -2.55 -1.58 0.80
N THR A 22 -3.03 -2.83 0.84
CA THR A 22 -4.45 -3.15 1.03
C THR A 22 -4.97 -2.64 2.38
N ILE A 23 -4.21 -2.80 3.47
CA ILE A 23 -4.52 -2.25 4.80
C ILE A 23 -4.63 -0.73 4.70
N ALA A 24 -3.68 -0.06 4.06
CA ALA A 24 -3.73 1.38 3.87
C ALA A 24 -4.94 1.82 3.02
N HIS A 25 -5.30 1.05 1.99
CA HIS A 25 -6.47 1.27 1.14
C HIS A 25 -7.77 1.21 1.96
N GLU A 26 -7.95 0.13 2.72
CA GLU A 26 -9.15 -0.08 3.54
C GLU A 26 -9.25 0.93 4.70
N LEU A 27 -8.11 1.35 5.27
CA LEU A 27 -8.06 2.47 6.21
C LEU A 27 -8.44 3.79 5.54
N GLY A 28 -8.08 3.98 4.27
CA GLY A 28 -8.53 5.12 3.47
C GLY A 28 -10.06 5.17 3.35
N HIS A 29 -10.70 4.04 3.04
CA HIS A 29 -12.16 3.93 3.06
C HIS A 29 -12.76 4.21 4.45
N SER A 30 -12.11 3.75 5.52
CA SER A 30 -12.52 4.05 6.89
C SER A 30 -12.54 5.56 7.19
N LEU A 31 -11.63 6.32 6.55
CA LEU A 31 -11.54 7.78 6.55
C LEU A 31 -12.41 8.46 5.46
N SER A 32 -13.38 7.73 4.90
CA SER A 32 -14.34 8.21 3.89
C SER A 32 -13.76 8.55 2.52
N ALA A 33 -12.51 8.16 2.21
CA ALA A 33 -12.01 8.27 0.85
C ALA A 33 -12.75 7.31 -0.09
N LYS A 34 -13.12 7.82 -1.25
CA LYS A 34 -13.53 7.02 -2.41
C LYS A 34 -12.32 6.58 -3.20
N HIS A 35 -12.52 5.65 -4.14
CA HIS A 35 -11.48 5.33 -5.11
C HIS A 35 -11.11 6.54 -5.96
N ASP A 36 -9.84 6.63 -6.37
CA ASP A 36 -9.46 7.54 -7.43
C ASP A 36 -10.24 7.17 -8.71
N GLY A 37 -10.77 8.18 -9.40
CA GLY A 37 -11.61 8.02 -10.57
C GLY A 37 -13.10 7.76 -10.28
N ASP A 38 -13.49 7.62 -9.01
CA ASP A 38 -14.90 7.51 -8.60
C ASP A 38 -15.49 8.90 -8.27
N GLY A 39 -15.92 9.60 -9.32
CA GLY A 39 -16.62 10.89 -9.21
C GLY A 39 -15.75 12.03 -8.63
N ASN A 40 -14.42 11.88 -8.68
CA ASN A 40 -13.44 12.88 -8.28
C ASN A 40 -12.42 13.12 -9.41
N SER A 41 -11.55 14.13 -9.25
CA SER A 41 -10.62 14.58 -10.29
C SER A 41 -9.36 13.71 -10.43
N CYS A 42 -9.12 12.77 -9.53
CA CYS A 42 -7.93 11.92 -9.57
C CYS A 42 -8.17 10.73 -10.49
N SER A 43 -7.13 10.30 -11.20
CA SER A 43 -7.24 9.22 -12.17
C SER A 43 -7.05 7.86 -11.49
N LYS A 44 -7.90 6.90 -11.81
CA LYS A 44 -7.73 5.48 -11.39
C LYS A 44 -6.47 4.83 -11.97
N TYR A 45 -5.83 5.47 -12.96
CA TYR A 45 -4.63 4.96 -13.63
C TYR A 45 -3.33 5.48 -13.00
N ASP A 46 -3.41 6.40 -12.03
CA ASP A 46 -2.22 7.02 -11.44
C ASP A 46 -1.54 6.14 -10.38
N ARG A 47 -2.15 5.01 -10.02
CA ARG A 47 -1.59 4.00 -9.09
C ARG A 47 -1.35 4.52 -7.67
N TYR A 48 -2.12 5.49 -7.21
CA TYR A 48 -2.14 5.86 -5.79
C TYR A 48 -2.81 4.76 -4.97
N ILE A 49 -2.63 4.78 -3.64
CA ILE A 49 -3.18 3.77 -2.72
C ILE A 49 -4.68 3.55 -2.95
N MET A 50 -5.46 4.60 -3.25
CA MET A 50 -6.91 4.49 -3.47
C MET A 50 -7.33 4.24 -4.93
N SER A 51 -6.41 3.92 -5.84
CA SER A 51 -6.77 3.60 -7.23
C SER A 51 -7.63 2.33 -7.30
N SER A 52 -8.69 2.38 -8.11
CA SER A 52 -9.59 1.23 -8.30
C SER A 52 -9.01 0.22 -9.31
N GLY A 53 -8.54 -0.91 -8.79
CA GLY A 53 -8.13 -2.07 -9.59
C GLY A 53 -6.62 -2.31 -9.69
N GLU A 54 -6.28 -3.53 -10.09
CA GLU A 54 -4.91 -4.02 -10.16
C GLU A 54 -4.32 -3.86 -11.58
N PHE A 55 -3.02 -3.55 -11.66
CA PHE A 55 -2.15 -3.71 -12.83
C PHE A 55 -2.24 -2.69 -13.98
N TRP A 56 -2.17 -1.39 -13.68
CA TRP A 56 -1.78 -0.41 -14.70
C TRP A 56 -0.27 -0.38 -14.90
N LYS A 57 0.16 -0.31 -16.16
CA LYS A 57 1.58 -0.25 -16.52
C LYS A 57 2.23 0.94 -15.80
N GLN A 58 3.25 0.66 -14.98
CA GLN A 58 4.04 1.72 -14.38
C GLN A 58 4.58 2.67 -15.46
N THR A 59 4.43 3.96 -15.22
CA THR A 59 5.09 5.02 -15.98
C THR A 59 6.13 5.72 -15.10
N PRO A 60 7.11 6.43 -15.67
CA PRO A 60 8.07 7.21 -14.90
C PRO A 60 7.41 8.20 -13.91
N GLU A 61 6.25 8.73 -14.26
CA GLU A 61 5.50 9.72 -13.47
C GLU A 61 4.74 9.09 -12.31
N THR A 62 4.29 7.83 -12.47
CA THR A 62 3.44 7.12 -11.51
C THR A 62 4.22 6.15 -10.62
N LYS A 63 5.53 6.00 -10.84
CA LYS A 63 6.36 4.96 -10.19
C LYS A 63 6.42 5.05 -8.65
N TYR A 64 6.16 6.21 -8.06
CA TYR A 64 6.16 6.41 -6.60
C TYR A 64 4.78 6.45 -5.96
N ASN A 65 3.74 6.50 -6.79
CA ASN A 65 2.37 6.65 -6.32
C ASN A 65 1.84 5.47 -5.50
N PRO A 66 2.30 4.21 -5.70
CA PRO A 66 1.81 3.06 -4.92
C PRO A 66 1.98 3.20 -3.40
N TRP A 67 2.89 4.07 -2.93
CA TRP A 67 3.10 4.35 -1.50
C TRP A 67 2.54 5.70 -1.05
N ARG A 68 1.65 6.31 -1.84
CA ARG A 68 1.10 7.65 -1.58
C ARG A 68 -0.41 7.66 -1.78
N PHE A 69 -1.06 8.53 -1.01
CA PHE A 69 -2.44 8.92 -1.26
C PHE A 69 -2.49 10.05 -2.30
N SER A 70 -3.52 10.04 -3.15
CA SER A 70 -3.78 11.12 -4.11
C SER A 70 -4.23 12.40 -3.40
N SER A 71 -4.23 13.53 -4.11
CA SER A 71 -4.79 14.78 -3.59
C SER A 71 -6.29 14.65 -3.26
N CYS A 72 -7.04 13.83 -4.01
CA CYS A 72 -8.46 13.56 -3.73
C CYS A 72 -8.63 12.79 -2.42
N SER A 73 -7.81 11.77 -2.20
CA SER A 73 -7.79 11.01 -0.94
C SER A 73 -7.48 11.92 0.26
N VAL A 74 -6.44 12.76 0.13
CA VAL A 74 -6.08 13.75 1.17
C VAL A 74 -7.22 14.73 1.45
N ASN A 75 -7.94 15.17 0.41
CA ASN A 75 -9.10 16.03 0.58
C ASN A 75 -10.22 15.31 1.35
N TYR A 76 -10.54 14.05 1.02
CA TYR A 76 -11.52 13.26 1.79
C TYR A 76 -11.12 13.10 3.25
N PHE A 77 -9.85 12.81 3.54
CA PHE A 77 -9.35 12.69 4.92
C PHE A 77 -9.50 14.01 5.67
N THR A 78 -9.14 15.12 5.02
CA THR A 78 -9.25 16.47 5.61
C THR A 78 -10.71 16.82 5.88
N THR A 79 -11.61 16.58 4.93
CA THR A 79 -13.04 16.80 5.11
C THR A 79 -13.59 15.93 6.24
N PHE A 80 -13.23 14.64 6.29
CA PHE A 80 -13.63 13.76 7.38
C PHE A 80 -13.19 14.33 8.74
N LEU A 81 -11.92 14.70 8.90
CA LEU A 81 -11.40 15.21 10.18
C LEU A 81 -11.97 16.58 10.56
N THR A 82 -12.19 17.49 9.60
CA THR A 82 -12.69 18.85 9.87
C THR A 82 -14.21 18.91 10.06
N GLU A 83 -14.98 18.04 9.40
CA GLU A 83 -16.42 17.89 9.69
C GLU A 83 -16.67 17.21 11.04
N PHE A 84 -15.72 16.41 11.54
CA PHE A 84 -15.79 15.85 12.90
C PHE A 84 -15.76 16.94 13.97
N ASP A 85 -14.97 17.98 13.80
CA ASP A 85 -14.79 19.05 14.80
C ASP A 85 -16.02 19.98 14.90
N ARG A 86 -16.88 20.01 13.87
CA ARG A 86 -18.01 20.94 13.77
C ARG A 86 -19.37 20.34 14.16
N SER A 87 -19.46 19.03 14.34
CA SER A 87 -20.72 18.33 14.63
C SER A 87 -20.65 17.68 16.01
N SER A 88 -21.47 18.14 16.95
CA SER A 88 -21.63 17.59 18.30
C SER A 88 -22.07 16.12 18.36
N TYR A 89 -22.28 15.47 17.21
CA TYR A 89 -22.79 14.10 17.08
C TYR A 89 -21.90 13.18 16.22
N ARG A 90 -20.71 13.62 15.76
CA ARG A 90 -19.75 12.73 15.09
C ARG A 90 -18.66 12.30 16.09
N TYR A 91 -18.69 11.01 16.42
CA TYR A 91 -17.83 10.31 17.36
C TYR A 91 -16.34 10.72 17.31
N ASN A 92 -15.85 11.47 18.30
CA ASN A 92 -14.48 12.00 18.41
C ASN A 92 -13.39 10.95 18.75
N CYS A 93 -13.54 9.71 18.28
CA CYS A 93 -12.73 8.57 18.76
C CYS A 93 -11.23 8.64 18.40
N LEU A 94 -10.84 9.57 17.52
CA LEU A 94 -9.45 9.82 17.12
C LEU A 94 -8.86 11.11 17.70
N ALA A 95 -9.63 11.86 18.49
CA ALA A 95 -9.21 13.17 19.01
C ALA A 95 -8.15 13.05 20.13
N TYR A 96 -8.08 11.90 20.80
CA TYR A 96 -7.18 11.66 21.91
C TYR A 96 -6.27 10.49 21.60
N ALA A 97 -4.96 10.69 21.80
CA ALA A 97 -4.01 9.61 21.75
C ALA A 97 -4.27 8.62 22.90
N ILE A 98 -4.29 7.34 22.59
CA ILE A 98 -4.26 6.27 23.59
C ILE A 98 -2.82 5.82 23.80
N LYS A 99 -2.48 5.40 25.02
CA LYS A 99 -1.18 4.74 25.26
C LYS A 99 -1.20 3.40 24.50
N ALA A 100 -0.21 3.18 23.65
CA ALA A 100 -0.03 1.87 23.03
C ALA A 100 0.18 0.80 24.11
N SER A 101 -0.40 -0.39 23.91
CA SER A 101 -0.16 -1.52 24.80
C SER A 101 1.34 -1.86 24.81
N ASP A 102 1.88 -2.24 25.96
CA ASP A 102 3.26 -2.69 26.08
C ASP A 102 3.52 -3.98 25.26
N ASP A 103 2.45 -4.70 24.88
CA ASP A 103 2.51 -5.87 23.98
C ASP A 103 2.72 -5.51 22.50
N ILE A 104 2.55 -4.24 22.10
CA ILE A 104 2.72 -3.79 20.71
C ILE A 104 4.17 -3.34 20.54
N PRO A 105 5.00 -4.05 19.74
CA PRO A 105 6.39 -3.69 19.56
C PRO A 105 6.54 -2.38 18.79
N ASP A 106 7.49 -1.54 19.22
CA ASP A 106 7.90 -0.38 18.43
C ASP A 106 8.71 -0.84 17.21
N VAL A 107 8.17 -0.52 16.03
CA VAL A 107 8.76 -0.82 14.72
C VAL A 107 9.06 0.45 13.91
N SER A 108 8.98 1.63 14.54
CA SER A 108 9.16 2.93 13.87
C SER A 108 10.50 3.08 13.13
N ASN A 109 11.57 2.48 13.68
CA ASN A 109 12.91 2.51 13.09
C ASN A 109 13.23 1.30 12.20
N LYS A 110 12.25 0.43 11.92
CA LYS A 110 12.44 -0.79 11.12
C LYS A 110 11.82 -0.62 9.74
N LEU A 111 12.64 -0.81 8.71
CA LEU A 111 12.17 -0.84 7.33
C LEU A 111 11.99 -2.28 6.87
N LEU A 112 10.76 -2.63 6.47
CA LEU A 112 10.44 -4.02 6.13
C LEU A 112 11.29 -4.54 4.95
N GLY A 113 11.61 -3.71 3.98
CA GLY A 113 12.47 -4.07 2.85
C GLY A 113 13.95 -4.29 3.21
N GLN A 114 14.39 -3.86 4.40
CA GLN A 114 15.73 -4.18 4.93
C GLN A 114 15.74 -5.53 5.65
N LEU A 115 14.59 -5.99 6.15
CA LEU A 115 14.42 -7.28 6.83
C LEU A 115 14.08 -8.42 5.86
N ILE A 116 13.24 -8.12 4.85
CA ILE A 116 12.75 -9.09 3.87
C ILE A 116 13.36 -8.74 2.51
N LYS A 117 14.37 -9.51 2.10
CA LYS A 117 15.12 -9.28 0.85
C LYS A 117 14.24 -9.51 -0.39
N PRO A 118 14.61 -8.97 -1.57
CA PRO A 118 13.81 -9.08 -2.80
C PRO A 118 13.31 -10.50 -3.13
N ASN A 119 14.18 -11.51 -3.08
CA ASN A 119 13.77 -12.89 -3.32
C ASN A 119 12.76 -13.41 -2.29
N GLN A 120 12.89 -13.01 -1.02
CA GLN A 120 11.98 -13.43 0.04
C GLN A 120 10.60 -12.78 -0.17
N GLN A 121 10.53 -11.53 -0.62
CA GLN A 121 9.27 -10.88 -0.99
C GLN A 121 8.55 -11.67 -2.10
N CYS A 122 9.26 -12.07 -3.15
CA CYS A 122 8.70 -12.93 -4.20
C CYS A 122 8.23 -14.30 -3.68
N GLN A 123 9.02 -14.92 -2.79
CA GLN A 123 8.72 -16.24 -2.22
C GLN A 123 7.52 -16.24 -1.29
N LEU A 124 7.27 -15.13 -0.60
CA LEU A 124 6.09 -14.99 0.25
C LEU A 124 4.82 -15.11 -0.59
N ILE A 125 4.76 -14.46 -1.75
CA ILE A 125 3.55 -14.38 -2.59
C ILE A 125 3.40 -15.62 -3.47
N TYR A 126 4.44 -15.95 -4.24
CA TYR A 126 4.40 -17.02 -5.26
C TYR A 126 4.98 -18.35 -4.77
N GLY A 127 5.44 -18.44 -3.52
CA GLY A 127 6.00 -19.64 -2.91
C GLY A 127 7.51 -19.81 -3.14
N LYS A 128 8.09 -20.83 -2.49
CA LYS A 128 9.55 -21.03 -2.37
C LYS A 128 10.32 -21.09 -3.70
N ALA A 129 9.67 -21.47 -4.79
CA ALA A 129 10.28 -21.55 -6.12
C ALA A 129 10.35 -20.19 -6.84
N SER A 130 9.71 -19.15 -6.30
CA SER A 130 9.76 -17.79 -6.83
C SER A 130 11.06 -17.08 -6.48
N TYR A 131 11.42 -16.10 -7.29
CA TYR A 131 12.60 -15.26 -7.13
C TYR A 131 12.39 -13.89 -7.81
N TYR A 132 13.21 -12.91 -7.44
CA TYR A 132 13.26 -11.60 -8.07
C TYR A 132 13.92 -11.72 -9.45
N CYS A 133 13.20 -11.30 -10.49
CA CYS A 133 13.61 -11.34 -11.88
C CYS A 133 14.68 -10.28 -12.21
N LYS A 134 15.86 -10.40 -11.62
CA LYS A 134 16.96 -9.45 -11.81
C LYS A 134 17.47 -9.47 -13.26
N GLY A 135 17.27 -8.39 -13.99
CA GLY A 135 17.82 -8.23 -15.36
C GLY A 135 17.14 -9.11 -16.41
N GLU A 136 15.99 -9.70 -16.10
CA GLU A 136 15.12 -10.32 -17.10
C GLU A 136 14.38 -9.23 -17.90
N LYS A 137 13.84 -9.57 -19.09
CA LYS A 137 13.26 -8.61 -20.06
C LYS A 137 12.43 -7.50 -19.38
N ASN A 138 12.76 -6.23 -19.67
CA ASN A 138 12.12 -5.01 -19.14
C ASN A 138 12.33 -4.71 -17.64
N THR A 139 13.35 -5.28 -17.00
CA THR A 139 13.72 -4.93 -15.62
C THR A 139 15.12 -4.32 -15.58
N ASN A 140 15.22 -3.01 -15.35
CA ASN A 140 16.49 -2.40 -14.98
C ASN A 140 16.70 -2.64 -13.47
N ILE A 141 17.95 -2.85 -13.03
CA ILE A 141 18.26 -3.04 -11.60
C ILE A 141 17.82 -1.81 -10.79
N GLU A 142 17.90 -0.62 -11.40
CA GLU A 142 17.41 0.64 -10.80
C GLU A 142 15.89 0.68 -10.59
N ASP A 143 15.14 -0.16 -11.31
CA ASP A 143 13.68 -0.20 -11.18
C ASP A 143 13.24 -0.83 -9.87
N ILE A 144 14.09 -1.62 -9.17
CA ILE A 144 13.68 -2.27 -7.92
C ILE A 144 13.34 -1.28 -6.81
N CYS A 145 13.86 -0.04 -6.85
CA CYS A 145 13.44 1.02 -5.92
C CYS A 145 11.95 1.39 -6.09
N HIS A 146 11.32 1.01 -7.21
CA HIS A 146 9.95 1.40 -7.58
C HIS A 146 9.08 0.22 -8.08
N SER A 147 9.69 -0.92 -8.39
CA SER A 147 9.07 -2.06 -9.05
C SER A 147 9.85 -3.33 -8.77
N LEU A 148 9.27 -4.21 -7.97
CA LEU A 148 9.76 -5.56 -7.78
C LEU A 148 9.09 -6.46 -8.82
N TYR A 149 9.87 -7.23 -9.57
CA TYR A 149 9.33 -8.19 -10.53
C TYR A 149 9.62 -9.60 -10.06
N CYS A 150 8.58 -10.41 -9.88
CA CYS A 150 8.71 -11.76 -9.34
C CYS A 150 8.31 -12.83 -10.35
N ARG A 151 9.05 -13.92 -10.35
CA ARG A 151 8.73 -15.11 -11.15
C ARG A 151 7.54 -15.84 -10.55
N ASP A 152 6.45 -16.00 -11.30
CA ASP A 152 5.37 -16.92 -10.94
C ASP A 152 5.72 -18.34 -11.45
N PRO A 153 5.99 -19.33 -10.58
CA PRO A 153 6.35 -20.68 -11.00
C PRO A 153 5.21 -21.42 -11.73
N LEU A 154 3.96 -21.00 -11.53
CA LEU A 154 2.77 -21.64 -12.11
C LEU A 154 2.41 -21.09 -13.49
N LYS A 155 2.96 -19.94 -13.89
CA LYS A 155 2.73 -19.31 -15.19
C LYS A 155 4.01 -19.31 -16.01
N SER A 156 3.93 -19.70 -17.28
CA SER A 156 5.10 -19.75 -18.15
C SER A 156 5.57 -18.35 -18.55
N GLY A 157 6.81 -18.00 -18.19
CA GLY A 157 7.60 -17.02 -18.92
C GLY A 157 7.66 -15.60 -18.35
N ASP A 158 6.60 -15.09 -17.71
CA ASP A 158 6.51 -13.67 -17.38
C ASP A 158 6.74 -13.36 -15.90
N CYS A 159 7.56 -12.35 -15.65
CA CYS A 159 7.70 -11.75 -14.33
C CYS A 159 6.54 -10.79 -14.05
N LYS A 160 5.95 -10.92 -12.86
CA LYS A 160 4.82 -10.09 -12.44
C LYS A 160 5.32 -8.90 -11.62
N LEU A 161 4.81 -7.72 -11.97
CA LEU A 161 5.07 -6.49 -11.23
C LEU A 161 4.42 -6.61 -9.85
N MET A 162 5.16 -6.19 -8.84
CA MET A 162 4.74 -6.05 -7.46
C MET A 162 5.39 -4.80 -6.86
N GLU A 163 4.77 -4.28 -5.81
CA GLU A 163 5.31 -3.21 -4.99
C GLU A 163 6.42 -3.75 -4.10
N ALA A 164 7.62 -3.19 -4.23
CA ALA A 164 8.70 -3.47 -3.29
C ALA A 164 8.33 -2.92 -1.89
N TYR A 165 8.73 -3.63 -0.84
CA TYR A 165 8.61 -3.06 0.51
C TYR A 165 9.47 -1.80 0.67
N ILE A 166 9.00 -0.86 1.48
CA ILE A 166 9.76 0.35 1.79
C ILE A 166 11.12 -0.04 2.39
N GLY A 167 12.18 0.57 1.86
CA GLY A 167 13.56 0.28 2.23
C GLY A 167 14.13 -0.97 1.58
N THR A 168 13.50 -1.55 0.56
CA THR A 168 14.12 -2.64 -0.23
C THR A 168 15.36 -2.08 -0.93
N SER A 169 16.52 -2.67 -0.66
CA SER A 169 17.77 -2.20 -1.28
C SER A 169 17.72 -2.39 -2.80
N CYS A 170 18.06 -1.32 -3.50
CA CYS A 170 18.08 -1.24 -4.94
C CYS A 170 19.47 -1.03 -5.56
N GLY A 171 20.51 -0.97 -4.75
CA GLY A 171 21.89 -0.97 -5.19
C GLY A 171 22.84 -0.60 -4.06
N ASP A 172 24.12 -0.40 -4.40
CA ASP A 172 25.10 0.00 -3.41
C ASP A 172 24.74 1.36 -2.80
N GLY A 173 24.41 1.35 -1.50
CA GLY A 173 23.97 2.54 -0.76
C GLY A 173 22.57 3.04 -1.14
N LYS A 174 21.75 2.21 -1.80
CA LYS A 174 20.41 2.56 -2.29
C LYS A 174 19.39 1.49 -1.95
#